data_AF-A0A2V8PD61-F1
#
_entry.id   AF-A0A2V8PD61-F1
#
_cell.length_a   1.000
_cell.length_b   1.000
_cell.length_c   1.000
_cell.angle_alpha   90.00
_cell.angle_beta   90.00
_cell.angle_gamma   90.00
#
_symmetry.space_group_name_H-M   'P 1'
#
loop_
_entity.id
_entity.type
_entity.pdbx_description
1 polymer ?
#
loop_
_entity_poly.entity_id
_entity_poly.type
_entity_poly.pdbx_seq_one_letter_code
_entity_poly.pdbx_strand_id
1 'polypeptide(L)'
;MPEKYVPAELHRQVVARAKGVCEYCRSQARFSPQPFSVEHIIPQSVGGETVMDNLALSCQGCNGHKYTKQQATDPITGLVVPLFHPRQHRWNEHFAWSADATLIVGLTPTGRATVDALHLNRIELANLREVLYDAQEHPPAEPNV
;
A
#
# COMPACT_ATOMS: atom_id res chain seq x y z
N MET A 1 16.59 17.59 7.23
CA MET A 1 17.65 16.79 6.58
C MET A 1 17.18 16.48 5.18
N PRO A 2 18.01 16.62 4.12
CA PRO A 2 17.59 16.22 2.79
C PRO A 2 17.26 14.73 2.79
N GLU A 3 16.15 14.39 2.16
CA GLU A 3 15.68 13.01 1.97
C GLU A 3 16.82 12.20 1.33
N LYS A 4 17.27 11.12 1.98
CA LYS A 4 18.36 10.32 1.41
C LYS A 4 17.80 9.59 0.21
N TYR A 5 18.33 9.94 -0.96
CA TYR A 5 18.03 9.34 -2.26
C TYR A 5 18.05 7.80 -2.20
N VAL A 6 17.02 7.16 -2.75
CA VAL A 6 16.97 5.70 -2.94
C VAL A 6 17.87 5.35 -4.13
N PRO A 7 18.93 4.54 -3.96
CA PRO A 7 19.80 4.15 -5.08
C PRO A 7 19.01 3.52 -6.23
N ALA A 8 19.38 3.84 -7.47
CA ALA A 8 18.65 3.37 -8.65
C ALA A 8 18.51 1.83 -8.71
N GLU A 9 19.53 1.11 -8.26
CA GLU A 9 19.50 -0.35 -8.19
C GLU A 9 18.45 -0.85 -7.18
N LEU A 10 18.43 -0.26 -5.99
CA LEU A 10 17.44 -0.58 -4.95
C LEU A 10 16.02 -0.25 -5.41
N HIS A 11 15.86 0.89 -6.10
CA HIS A 11 14.58 1.27 -6.72
C HIS A 11 14.10 0.22 -7.73
N ARG A 12 14.98 -0.26 -8.62
CA ARG A 12 14.64 -1.32 -9.59
C ARG A 12 14.22 -2.62 -8.89
N GLN A 13 14.93 -3.02 -7.84
CA GLN A 13 14.60 -4.23 -7.07
C GLN A 13 13.23 -4.15 -6.41
N VAL A 14 12.88 -3.00 -5.81
CA VAL A 14 11.55 -2.77 -5.22
C VAL A 14 10.44 -2.85 -6.26
N VAL A 15 10.63 -2.18 -7.41
CA VAL A 15 9.65 -2.22 -8.51
C VAL A 15 9.45 -3.64 -9.06
N ALA A 16 10.54 -4.38 -9.26
CA ALA A 16 10.51 -5.75 -9.75
C ALA A 16 9.78 -6.69 -8.77
N ARG A 17 10.09 -6.60 -7.47
CA ARG A 17 9.42 -7.38 -6.41
C ARG A 17 7.92 -7.11 -6.37
N ALA A 18 7.53 -5.83 -6.47
CA ALA A 18 6.14 -5.41 -6.40
C ALA A 18 5.33 -5.73 -7.66
N LYS A 19 5.97 -6.16 -8.76
CA LYS A 19 5.34 -6.48 -10.05
C LYS A 19 4.41 -5.36 -10.57
N GLY A 20 4.80 -4.11 -10.33
CA GLY A 20 4.01 -2.94 -10.73
C GLY A 20 2.70 -2.76 -9.96
N VAL A 21 2.53 -3.38 -8.80
CA VAL A 21 1.34 -3.26 -7.95
C VAL A 21 1.68 -2.50 -6.67
N CYS A 22 0.84 -1.54 -6.28
CA CYS A 22 0.98 -0.83 -5.01
C CYS A 22 0.86 -1.82 -3.85
N GLU A 23 1.84 -1.83 -2.96
CA GLU A 23 1.97 -2.84 -1.92
C GLU A 23 0.96 -2.66 -0.76
N TYR A 24 0.21 -1.54 -0.76
CA TYR A 24 -0.89 -1.28 0.18
C TYR A 24 -2.27 -1.52 -0.46
N CYS A 25 -2.65 -0.69 -1.43
CA CYS A 25 -4.01 -0.69 -2.01
C CYS A 25 -4.18 -1.58 -3.25
N ARG A 26 -3.12 -2.27 -3.69
CA ARG A 26 -3.11 -3.14 -4.87
C ARG A 26 -3.50 -2.46 -6.19
N SER A 27 -3.43 -1.13 -6.28
CA SER A 27 -3.56 -0.42 -7.56
C SER A 27 -2.42 -0.83 -8.51
N GLN A 28 -2.72 -1.03 -9.79
CA GLN A 28 -1.73 -1.42 -10.79
C GLN A 28 -1.14 -0.18 -11.48
N ALA A 29 0.18 -0.05 -11.49
CA ALA A 29 0.90 1.09 -12.06
C ALA A 29 0.61 1.30 -13.55
N ARG A 30 0.34 0.23 -14.31
CA ARG A 30 0.00 0.29 -15.75
C ARG A 30 -1.30 1.04 -16.06
N PHE A 31 -2.18 1.22 -15.07
CA PHE A 31 -3.44 1.98 -15.21
C PHE A 31 -3.40 3.32 -14.47
N SER A 32 -2.24 3.71 -13.93
CA SER A 32 -2.08 4.94 -13.18
C SER A 32 -1.60 6.07 -14.09
N PRO A 33 -2.22 7.27 -14.05
CA PRO A 33 -1.71 8.44 -14.77
C PRO A 33 -0.40 9.00 -14.17
N GLN A 34 -0.08 8.62 -12.93
CA GLN A 34 1.11 9.06 -12.21
C GLN A 34 2.03 7.88 -11.88
N PRO A 35 3.36 8.08 -11.93
CA PRO A 35 4.30 7.06 -11.52
C PRO A 35 4.15 6.74 -10.03
N PHE A 36 4.40 5.48 -9.68
CA PHE A 36 4.48 5.06 -8.28
C PHE A 36 5.84 5.46 -7.70
N SER A 37 5.87 5.65 -6.39
CA SER A 37 7.07 5.98 -5.64
C SER A 37 7.58 4.76 -4.89
N VAL A 38 8.90 4.64 -4.77
CA VAL A 38 9.54 3.76 -3.78
C VAL A 38 9.66 4.56 -2.49
N GLU A 39 8.79 4.27 -1.52
CA GLU A 39 8.74 4.97 -0.23
C GLU A 39 9.33 4.14 0.91
N HIS A 40 9.67 4.80 2.01
CA HIS A 40 10.06 4.15 3.25
C HIS A 40 8.84 3.79 4.10
N ILE A 41 8.73 2.53 4.51
CA ILE A 41 7.66 2.05 5.37
C ILE A 41 7.77 2.71 6.74
N ILE A 42 8.96 2.63 7.35
CA ILE A 42 9.41 3.43 8.49
C ILE A 42 10.06 4.70 7.92
N PRO A 43 9.52 5.91 8.18
CA PRO A 43 10.04 7.15 7.60
C PRO A 43 11.49 7.45 8.02
N GLN A 44 12.26 8.05 7.12
CA GLN A 44 13.62 8.50 7.43
C GLN A 44 13.66 9.54 8.57
N SER A 45 12.62 10.35 8.72
CA SER A 45 12.50 11.37 9.77
C SER A 45 12.51 10.80 11.18
N VAL A 46 12.23 9.50 11.34
CA VAL A 46 12.28 8.77 12.61
C VAL A 46 13.36 7.68 12.62
N GLY A 47 14.33 7.75 11.69
CA GLY A 47 15.46 6.83 11.64
C GLY A 47 15.28 5.62 10.71
N GLY A 48 14.25 5.59 9.86
CA GLY A 48 14.09 4.53 8.87
C GLY A 48 15.25 4.44 7.87
N GLU A 49 15.77 3.24 7.67
CA GLU A 49 16.91 2.99 6.78
C GLU A 49 16.48 2.85 5.31
N THR A 50 17.36 3.21 4.37
CA THR A 50 17.15 2.98 2.93
C THR A 50 17.63 1.58 2.55
N VAL A 51 16.84 0.57 2.90
CA VAL A 51 17.13 -0.87 2.68
C VAL A 51 15.91 -1.60 2.12
N MET A 52 16.10 -2.74 1.46
CA MET A 52 15.01 -3.50 0.80
C MET A 52 13.82 -3.79 1.72
N ASP A 53 14.11 -4.06 3.00
CA ASP A 53 13.13 -4.44 4.03
C ASP A 53 12.37 -3.26 4.64
N ASN A 54 12.78 -2.03 4.30
CA ASN A 54 12.08 -0.82 4.68
C ASN A 54 11.48 -0.07 3.48
N LEU A 55 11.57 -0.62 2.27
CA LEU A 55 11.06 0.03 1.07
C LEU A 55 9.84 -0.68 0.51
N ALA A 56 8.86 0.12 0.07
CA ALA A 56 7.65 -0.34 -0.58
C ALA A 56 7.34 0.45 -1.86
N LEU A 57 6.81 -0.23 -2.88
CA LEU A 57 6.22 0.44 -4.03
C LEU A 57 4.82 0.95 -3.67
N SER A 58 4.57 2.24 -3.82
CA SER A 58 3.35 2.90 -3.37
C SER A 58 2.80 3.84 -4.43
N CYS A 59 1.49 3.82 -4.64
CA CYS A 59 0.84 4.83 -5.47
C CYS A 59 0.80 6.17 -4.73
N GLN A 60 0.66 7.27 -5.48
CA GLN A 60 0.67 8.62 -4.88
C GLN A 60 -0.38 8.81 -3.78
N GLY A 61 -1.57 8.19 -3.93
CA GLY A 61 -2.61 8.24 -2.89
C GLY A 61 -2.18 7.57 -1.58
N CYS A 62 -1.66 6.34 -1.64
CA CYS A 62 -1.22 5.63 -0.44
C CYS A 62 -0.01 6.30 0.20
N ASN A 63 1.01 6.64 -0.59
CA ASN A 63 2.20 7.32 -0.11
C ASN A 63 1.85 8.68 0.53
N GLY A 64 1.00 9.47 -0.12
CA GLY A 64 0.57 10.78 0.37
C GLY A 64 -0.25 10.71 1.65
N HIS A 65 -1.17 9.74 1.78
CA HIS A 65 -1.96 9.58 3.01
C HIS A 65 -1.14 8.96 4.14
N LYS A 66 -0.26 8.01 3.85
CA LYS A 66 0.66 7.44 4.84
C LYS A 66 1.61 8.52 5.35
N TYR A 67 2.30 9.21 4.44
CA TYR A 67 3.33 10.19 4.76
C TYR A 67 4.29 9.65 5.84
N THR A 68 4.28 10.24 7.03
CA THR A 68 5.09 9.82 8.18
C THR A 68 4.36 8.93 9.19
N LYS A 69 3.09 8.58 8.94
CA LYS A 69 2.30 7.73 9.84
C LYS A 69 2.85 6.30 9.84
N GLN A 70 2.96 5.73 11.03
CA GLN A 70 3.31 4.32 11.28
C GLN A 70 2.22 3.59 12.07
N GLN A 71 1.29 4.34 12.64
CA GLN A 71 0.20 3.85 13.46
C GLN A 71 -1.05 4.69 13.19
N ALA A 72 -2.21 4.10 13.41
CA ALA A 72 -3.49 4.78 13.36
C ALA A 72 -4.48 4.12 14.32
N THR A 73 -5.57 4.82 14.61
CA THR A 73 -6.65 4.29 15.43
C THR A 73 -7.43 3.25 14.64
N ASP A 74 -7.60 2.04 15.18
CA ASP A 74 -8.55 1.07 14.62
C ASP A 74 -9.98 1.58 14.85
N PRO A 75 -10.77 1.80 13.79
CA PRO A 75 -12.11 2.39 13.90
C PRO A 75 -13.09 1.55 14.71
N ILE A 76 -12.84 0.24 14.90
CA ILE A 76 -13.72 -0.63 15.69
C ILE A 76 -13.35 -0.61 17.17
N THR A 77 -12.06 -0.78 17.51
CA THR A 77 -11.63 -0.91 18.91
C THR A 77 -11.25 0.41 19.57
N GLY A 78 -11.00 1.46 18.78
CA GLY A 78 -10.51 2.76 19.28
C GLY A 78 -9.06 2.75 19.74
N LEU A 79 -8.36 1.62 19.63
CA LEU A 79 -6.96 1.48 20.01
C LEU A 79 -6.04 1.98 18.89
N VAL A 80 -4.94 2.63 19.27
CA VAL A 80 -3.85 2.96 18.33
C VAL A 80 -3.06 1.69 18.05
N VAL A 81 -3.00 1.30 16.77
CA VAL A 81 -2.34 0.09 16.31
C VAL A 81 -1.36 0.39 15.16
N PRO A 82 -0.33 -0.44 14.94
CA PRO A 82 0.56 -0.29 13.80
C PRO A 82 -0.19 -0.38 12.47
N LEU A 83 0.24 0.41 11.49
CA LEU A 83 -0.17 0.28 10.10
C LEU A 83 0.45 -0.97 9.45
N PHE A 84 -0.14 -1.41 8.34
CA PHE A 84 0.32 -2.58 7.61
C PHE A 84 1.75 -2.41 7.10
N HIS A 85 2.61 -3.39 7.37
CA HIS A 85 4.00 -3.41 6.96
C HIS A 85 4.21 -4.49 5.87
N PRO A 86 4.31 -4.14 4.57
CA PRO A 86 4.33 -5.11 3.46
C PRO A 86 5.54 -6.07 3.45
N ARG A 87 6.54 -5.83 4.31
CA ARG A 87 7.71 -6.72 4.51
C ARG A 87 7.59 -7.65 5.72
N GLN A 88 6.65 -7.39 6.63
CA GLN A 88 6.48 -8.16 7.87
C GLN A 88 5.12 -8.86 7.94
N HIS A 89 4.13 -8.35 7.21
CA HIS A 89 2.76 -8.84 7.24
C HIS A 89 2.35 -9.42 5.89
N ARG A 90 1.53 -10.47 5.90
CA ARG A 90 0.91 -11.01 4.68
C ARG A 90 -0.38 -10.27 4.39
N TRP A 91 -0.56 -9.84 3.15
CA TRP A 91 -1.71 -9.01 2.79
C TRP A 91 -3.05 -9.71 3.08
N ASN A 92 -3.16 -11.00 2.74
CA ASN A 92 -4.37 -11.81 2.93
C ASN A 92 -4.68 -12.18 4.39
N GLU A 93 -3.76 -11.95 5.33
CA GLU A 93 -4.04 -12.06 6.77
C GLU A 93 -4.70 -10.79 7.32
N HIS A 94 -4.44 -9.64 6.70
CA HIS A 94 -4.94 -8.34 7.16
C HIS A 94 -6.09 -7.80 6.31
N PHE A 95 -6.22 -8.25 5.07
CA PHE A 95 -7.15 -7.70 4.10
C PHE A 95 -7.82 -8.80 3.28
N ALA A 96 -9.04 -8.50 2.83
CA ALA A 96 -9.74 -9.22 1.78
C ALA A 96 -10.32 -8.23 0.78
N TRP A 97 -10.66 -8.70 -0.41
CA TRP A 97 -11.52 -7.96 -1.33
C TRP A 97 -12.99 -8.13 -0.94
N SER A 98 -13.81 -7.12 -1.19
CA SER A 98 -15.27 -7.28 -1.23
C SER A 98 -15.68 -8.24 -2.35
N ALA A 99 -16.93 -8.70 -2.34
CA ALA A 99 -17.44 -9.69 -3.30
C ALA A 99 -17.34 -9.21 -4.78
N ASP A 100 -17.43 -7.91 -4.99
CA ASP A 100 -17.29 -7.22 -6.28
C ASP A 100 -15.85 -6.70 -6.54
N ALA A 101 -14.90 -6.99 -5.63
CA ALA A 101 -13.52 -6.54 -5.66
C ALA A 101 -13.29 -5.02 -5.77
N THR A 102 -14.28 -4.19 -5.44
CA THR A 102 -14.13 -2.72 -5.48
C THR A 102 -13.53 -2.16 -4.19
N LEU A 103 -13.73 -2.86 -3.06
CA LEU A 103 -13.31 -2.42 -1.73
C LEU A 103 -12.32 -3.40 -1.10
N ILE A 104 -11.36 -2.84 -0.35
CA ILE A 104 -10.50 -3.58 0.57
C ILE A 104 -11.16 -3.61 1.94
N VAL A 105 -11.43 -4.81 2.45
CA VAL A 105 -11.98 -5.07 3.79
C VAL A 105 -10.83 -5.37 4.75
N GLY A 106 -10.72 -4.62 5.83
CA GLY A 106 -9.74 -4.87 6.90
C GLY A 106 -10.21 -6.00 7.84
N LEU A 107 -9.45 -7.09 7.91
CA LEU A 107 -9.77 -8.29 8.70
C LEU A 107 -9.26 -8.20 10.15
N THR A 108 -8.19 -7.44 10.36
CA THR A 108 -7.52 -7.26 11.67
C THR A 108 -7.57 -5.79 12.09
N PRO A 109 -7.28 -5.46 13.36
CA PRO A 109 -7.13 -4.06 13.80
C PRO A 109 -6.15 -3.27 12.92
N THR A 110 -4.97 -3.83 12.63
CA THR A 110 -4.00 -3.25 11.70
C THR A 110 -4.57 -3.06 10.30
N GLY A 111 -5.31 -4.06 9.78
CA GLY A 111 -5.95 -3.96 8.47
C GLY A 111 -6.96 -2.81 8.41
N ARG A 112 -7.89 -2.73 9.37
CA ARG A 112 -8.91 -1.68 9.43
C ARG A 112 -8.30 -0.30 9.62
N ALA A 113 -7.36 -0.16 10.55
CA ALA A 113 -6.63 1.10 10.76
C ALA A 113 -5.88 1.54 9.48
N THR A 114 -5.32 0.59 8.72
CA THR A 114 -4.65 0.90 7.45
C THR A 114 -5.63 1.31 6.36
N VAL A 115 -6.77 0.62 6.22
CA VAL A 115 -7.82 0.97 5.25
C VAL A 115 -8.26 2.42 5.44
N ASP A 116 -8.51 2.80 6.69
CA ASP A 116 -8.94 4.14 7.06
C ASP A 116 -7.81 5.17 6.86
N ALA A 117 -6.65 4.96 7.49
CA ALA A 117 -5.57 5.95 7.52
C ALA A 117 -4.92 6.24 6.16
N LEU A 118 -4.88 5.24 5.26
CA LEU A 118 -4.33 5.37 3.91
C LEU A 118 -5.42 5.62 2.84
N HIS A 119 -6.69 5.69 3.25
CA HIS A 119 -7.85 5.77 2.36
C HIS A 119 -7.76 4.76 1.21
N LEU A 120 -7.59 3.49 1.56
CA LEU A 120 -7.43 2.40 0.58
C LEU A 120 -8.69 2.20 -0.30
N ASN A 121 -9.82 2.79 0.12
CA ASN A 121 -11.12 2.77 -0.54
C ASN A 121 -11.63 4.16 -0.93
N ARG A 122 -10.74 5.14 -1.14
CA ARG A 122 -11.15 6.44 -1.71
C ARG A 122 -11.92 6.25 -3.03
N ILE A 123 -12.91 7.11 -3.27
CA ILE A 123 -13.91 6.92 -4.33
C ILE A 123 -13.29 6.75 -5.72
N GLU A 124 -12.25 7.52 -6.04
CA GLU A 124 -11.60 7.47 -7.35
C GLU A 124 -10.92 6.13 -7.59
N LEU A 125 -10.37 5.52 -6.53
CA LEU A 125 -9.75 4.20 -6.62
C LEU A 125 -10.79 3.08 -6.68
N ALA A 126 -11.90 3.20 -5.94
CA ALA A 126 -13.01 2.26 -6.02
C ALA A 126 -13.63 2.25 -7.42
N ASN A 127 -13.91 3.43 -8.00
CA ASN A 127 -14.43 3.56 -9.36
C ASN A 127 -13.47 2.97 -10.40
N LEU A 128 -12.15 3.15 -10.23
CA LEU A 128 -11.17 2.53 -11.12
C LEU A 128 -11.19 1.00 -11.01
N ARG A 129 -11.33 0.46 -9.79
CA ARG A 129 -11.41 -1.00 -9.58
C ARG A 129 -12.65 -1.60 -10.23
N GLU A 130 -13.79 -0.91 -10.15
CA GLU A 130 -15.04 -1.32 -10.81
C GLU A 130 -14.84 -1.46 -12.32
N VAL A 131 -14.33 -0.41 -12.99
CA VAL A 131 -14.06 -0.44 -14.43
C VAL A 131 -13.07 -1.55 -14.80
N LEU A 132 -12.03 -1.76 -13.99
CA LEU A 132 -11.03 -2.80 -14.23
C LEU A 132 -11.56 -4.22 -13.93
N TYR A 133 -12.49 -4.36 -12.99
CA TYR A 133 -13.12 -5.63 -12.67
C TYR A 133 -14.00 -6.09 -13.84
N ASP A 134 -14.80 -5.18 -14.41
CA ASP A 134 -15.59 -5.43 -15.62
C ASP A 134 -14.70 -5.79 -16.82
N ALA A 135 -13.52 -5.18 -16.92
CA ALA A 135 -12.51 -5.50 -17.93
C ALA A 135 -11.71 -6.79 -17.65
N GLN A 136 -11.99 -7.51 -16.55
CA GLN A 136 -11.27 -8.70 -16.10
C GLN A 136 -9.77 -8.47 -15.80
N GLU A 137 -9.42 -7.23 -15.44
CA GLU A 137 -8.07 -6.79 -15.11
C GLU A 137 -7.86 -6.58 -13.60
N HIS A 138 -8.92 -6.69 -12.78
CA HIS A 138 -8.90 -6.57 -11.32
C HIS A 138 -9.71 -7.70 -10.67
N PRO A 139 -9.31 -8.23 -9.49
CA PRO A 139 -8.12 -7.91 -8.71
C PRO A 139 -6.81 -8.33 -9.40
N PRO A 140 -5.66 -7.69 -9.10
CA PRO A 140 -4.39 -8.16 -9.64
C PRO A 140 -4.08 -9.56 -9.09
N ALA A 141 -3.41 -10.38 -9.91
CA ALA A 141 -2.89 -11.67 -9.45
C ALA A 141 -2.05 -11.47 -8.18
N GLU A 142 -2.21 -12.37 -7.20
CA GLU A 142 -1.39 -12.30 -6.00
C GLU A 142 0.09 -12.39 -6.40
N PRO A 143 0.95 -11.45 -5.95
CA PRO A 143 2.36 -11.67 -6.11
C PRO A 143 2.70 -12.91 -5.29
N ASN A 144 3.15 -13.98 -5.97
CA ASN A 144 3.83 -15.10 -5.33
C ASN A 144 4.92 -14.53 -4.41
N VAL A 145 4.65 -14.45 -3.11
CA VAL A 145 5.61 -14.13 -2.05
C VAL A 145 5.66 -15.34 -1.14
#